data_AF-A0A0H3NKT5-F1
#
_entry.id   AF-A0A0H3NKT5-F1
#
_cell.length_a   1.000
_cell.length_b   1.000
_cell.length_c   1.000
_cell.angle_alpha   90.00
_cell.angle_beta   90.00
_cell.angle_gamma   90.00
#
_symmetry.space_group_name_H-M   'P 1'
#
loop_
_entity.id
_entity.type
_entity.pdbx_description
1 polymer ?
#
loop_
_entity_poly.entity_id
_entity_poly.type
_entity_poly.pdbx_seq_one_letter_code
_entity_poly.pdbx_strand_id
1 'polypeptide(L)'
;MATLPFSLIGGVWLLYGLDYNFSVAAAVGFIALAGVAAEFGVIMVLYLNQAVKKHLRPGIPMTANEMSAAIHEGAVLRVRPKAMTVATIMAGLLPIMWGGGTGSEVMQRIAAPMIGGMVSAPLLSMLVIPAVYMLLHKKDRKQH
;
A
#
# COMPACT_ATOMS: atom_id res chain seq x y z
N MET A 1 2.21 -9.17 -1.15
CA MET A 1 2.14 -9.84 0.17
C MET A 1 2.85 -9.07 1.28
N ALA A 2 4.08 -8.55 1.07
CA ALA A 2 4.80 -7.79 2.12
C ALA A 2 4.15 -6.46 2.58
N THR A 3 3.12 -5.97 1.89
CA THR A 3 2.41 -4.72 2.23
C THR A 3 1.33 -4.88 3.30
N LEU A 4 0.89 -6.12 3.53
CA LEU A 4 -0.22 -6.45 4.42
C LEU A 4 0.05 -6.05 5.89
N PRO A 5 1.20 -6.36 6.48
CA PRO A 5 1.49 -5.95 7.86
C PRO A 5 1.40 -4.43 8.06
N PHE A 6 1.81 -3.65 7.06
CA PHE A 6 1.81 -2.18 7.12
C PHE A 6 0.39 -1.60 7.09
N SER A 7 -0.54 -2.22 6.36
CA SER A 7 -1.93 -1.80 6.36
C SER A 7 -2.63 -2.17 7.67
N LEU A 8 -2.34 -3.36 8.22
CA LEU A 8 -2.93 -3.82 9.48
C LEU A 8 -2.59 -2.89 10.65
N ILE A 9 -1.37 -2.36 10.72
CA ILE A 9 -0.96 -1.42 11.78
C ILE A 9 -1.92 -0.22 11.85
N GLY A 10 -2.20 0.42 10.72
CA GLY A 10 -3.09 1.59 10.66
C GLY A 10 -4.53 1.24 11.01
N GLY A 11 -5.02 0.08 10.55
CA GLY A 11 -6.37 -0.38 10.88
C GLY A 11 -6.55 -0.72 12.37
N VAL A 12 -5.55 -1.37 12.98
CA VAL A 12 -5.55 -1.68 14.42
C VAL A 12 -5.47 -0.41 15.25
N TRP A 13 -4.61 0.54 14.85
CA TRP A 13 -4.49 1.84 15.52
C TRP A 13 -5.80 2.62 15.51
N LEU A 14 -6.51 2.64 14.38
CA LEU A 14 -7.77 3.39 14.31
C LEU A 14 -8.88 2.71 15.13
N LEU A 15 -8.96 1.38 15.13
CA LEU A 15 -9.90 0.68 16.02
C LEU A 15 -9.63 0.98 17.49
N TYR A 16 -8.35 0.96 17.90
CA TYR A 16 -7.94 1.30 19.25
C TYR A 16 -8.29 2.75 19.61
N GLY A 17 -7.99 3.71 18.73
CA GLY A 17 -8.30 5.12 18.97
C GLY A 17 -9.80 5.46 18.98
N LEU A 18 -10.65 4.58 18.43
CA LEU A 18 -12.11 4.69 18.46
C LEU A 18 -12.77 3.83 19.55
N ASP A 19 -11.98 3.17 20.40
CA ASP A 19 -12.45 2.23 21.43
C ASP A 19 -13.38 1.12 20.87
N TYR A 20 -13.11 0.67 19.65
CA TYR A 20 -13.86 -0.41 19.01
C TYR A 20 -13.25 -1.78 19.34
N ASN A 21 -14.08 -2.67 19.87
CA ASN A 21 -13.71 -4.06 20.06
C ASN A 21 -13.50 -4.79 18.73
N PHE A 22 -12.56 -5.74 18.72
CA PHE A 22 -12.42 -6.65 17.60
C PHE A 22 -13.67 -7.52 17.48
N SER A 23 -14.30 -7.48 16.31
CA SER A 23 -15.57 -8.14 16.03
C SER A 23 -15.55 -8.74 14.62
N VAL A 24 -16.54 -9.56 14.28
CA VAL A 24 -16.69 -10.12 12.92
C VAL A 24 -16.77 -8.99 11.88
N ALA A 25 -17.46 -7.89 12.20
CA ALA A 25 -17.51 -6.68 11.39
C ALA A 25 -16.12 -6.09 11.13
N ALA A 26 -15.31 -5.92 12.17
CA ALA A 26 -13.94 -5.45 12.05
C ALA A 26 -13.06 -6.42 11.22
N ALA A 27 -13.21 -7.72 11.41
CA ALA A 27 -12.50 -8.73 10.64
C ALA A 27 -12.79 -8.63 9.13
N VAL A 28 -14.06 -8.41 8.75
CA VAL A 28 -14.45 -8.14 7.35
C VAL A 28 -13.75 -6.89 6.81
N GLY A 29 -13.68 -5.81 7.60
CA GLY A 29 -12.94 -4.61 7.26
C GLY A 29 -11.44 -4.86 7.00
N PHE A 30 -10.80 -5.68 7.84
CA PHE A 30 -9.40 -6.08 7.64
C PHE A 30 -9.20 -6.97 6.40
N ILE A 31 -10.15 -7.83 6.06
CA ILE A 31 -10.10 -8.64 4.83
C ILE A 31 -10.18 -7.72 3.60
N ALA A 32 -11.11 -6.77 3.60
CA ALA A 32 -11.21 -5.78 2.52
C ALA A 32 -9.90 -4.97 2.40
N LEU A 33 -9.34 -4.53 3.53
CA LEU A 33 -8.05 -3.84 3.58
C LEU A 33 -6.90 -4.69 3.02
N ALA A 34 -6.90 -6.00 3.32
CA ALA A 34 -5.88 -6.93 2.83
C ALA A 34 -5.84 -6.97 1.29
N GLY A 35 -7.00 -6.99 0.64
CA GLY A 35 -7.13 -6.95 -0.82
C GLY A 35 -6.49 -5.69 -1.42
N VAL A 36 -6.87 -4.51 -0.90
CA VAL A 36 -6.31 -3.23 -1.37
C VAL A 36 -4.81 -3.13 -1.08
N ALA A 37 -4.36 -3.61 0.08
CA ALA A 37 -2.94 -3.65 0.41
C ALA A 37 -2.15 -4.58 -0.53
N ALA A 38 -2.72 -5.73 -0.91
CA ALA A 38 -2.11 -6.65 -1.86
C ALA A 38 -2.00 -6.03 -3.25
N GLU A 39 -3.07 -5.39 -3.75
CA GLU A 39 -3.05 -4.57 -4.97
C GLU A 39 -1.95 -3.51 -4.90
N PHE A 40 -1.85 -2.83 -3.76
CA PHE A 40 -0.79 -1.84 -3.55
C PHE A 40 0.61 -2.43 -3.64
N GLY A 41 0.83 -3.67 -3.18
CA GLY A 41 2.11 -4.34 -3.34
C GLY A 41 2.42 -4.69 -4.79
N VAL A 42 1.52 -5.43 -5.43
CA VAL A 42 1.73 -6.02 -6.76
C VAL A 42 1.96 -4.95 -7.82
N ILE A 43 1.11 -3.92 -7.85
CA ILE A 43 1.23 -2.84 -8.83
C ILE A 43 2.55 -2.07 -8.63
N MET A 44 3.10 -1.97 -7.41
CA MET A 44 4.40 -1.30 -7.24
C MET A 44 5.50 -2.03 -7.99
N VAL A 45 5.59 -3.34 -7.75
CA VAL A 45 6.62 -4.18 -8.32
C VAL A 45 6.50 -4.19 -9.84
N LEU A 46 5.27 -4.22 -10.36
CA LEU A 46 5.03 -4.13 -11.80
C LEU A 46 5.58 -2.82 -12.41
N TYR A 47 5.33 -1.67 -11.76
CA TYR A 47 5.86 -0.38 -12.23
C TYR A 47 7.38 -0.30 -12.11
N LEU A 48 7.97 -0.81 -11.02
CA LEU A 48 9.42 -0.90 -10.85
C LEU A 48 10.04 -1.77 -11.95
N ASN A 49 9.47 -2.94 -12.23
CA ASN A 49 9.91 -3.84 -13.29
C ASN A 49 9.81 -3.15 -14.67
N GLN A 50 8.72 -2.44 -14.94
CA GLN A 50 8.55 -1.69 -16.19
C GLN A 50 9.59 -0.57 -16.33
N ALA A 51 9.83 0.19 -15.27
CA ALA A 51 10.83 1.26 -15.27
C ALA A 51 12.24 0.70 -15.47
N VAL A 52 12.59 -0.40 -14.81
CA VAL A 52 13.88 -1.09 -15.02
C VAL A 52 13.99 -1.63 -16.45
N LYS A 53 12.94 -2.29 -16.97
CA LYS A 53 12.91 -2.82 -18.33
C LYS A 53 13.07 -1.73 -19.39
N LYS A 54 12.49 -0.54 -19.17
CA LYS A 54 12.62 0.64 -20.05
C LYS A 54 14.07 1.15 -20.12
N HIS A 55 14.84 1.00 -19.04
CA HIS A 55 16.25 1.42 -18.97
C HIS A 55 17.22 0.32 -19.41
N LEU A 56 16.75 -0.92 -19.55
CA LEU A 56 17.58 -2.05 -19.93
C LEU A 56 17.95 -1.94 -21.42
N ARG A 57 19.25 -1.95 -21.71
CA ARG A 57 19.78 -1.96 -23.08
C ARG A 57 20.32 -3.36 -23.41
N PRO A 58 20.08 -3.89 -24.63
CA PRO A 58 20.62 -5.19 -25.03
C PRO A 58 22.14 -5.22 -24.89
N GLY A 59 22.67 -6.20 -24.16
CA GLY A 59 24.11 -6.43 -24.03
C GLY A 59 24.87 -5.47 -23.10
N ILE A 60 24.21 -4.51 -22.47
CA ILE A 60 24.86 -3.55 -21.55
C ILE A 60 24.29 -3.74 -20.13
N PRO A 61 25.10 -4.13 -19.14
CA PRO A 61 24.65 -4.16 -17.77
C PRO A 61 24.38 -2.72 -17.32
N MET A 62 23.17 -2.46 -16.78
CA MET A 62 22.88 -1.16 -16.16
C MET A 62 23.96 -0.81 -15.13
N THR A 63 24.19 0.45 -14.83
CA THR A 63 24.99 0.85 -13.67
C THR A 63 24.12 0.93 -12.41
N ALA A 64 24.75 1.01 -11.23
CA ALA A 64 24.02 1.18 -9.97
C ALA A 64 23.22 2.51 -9.94
N ASN A 65 23.77 3.56 -10.57
CA ASN A 65 23.10 4.86 -10.69
C ASN A 65 21.88 4.78 -11.62
N GLU A 66 21.99 4.11 -12.76
CA GLU A 66 20.84 3.90 -13.66
C GLU A 66 19.73 3.07 -13.00
N MET A 67 20.09 2.08 -12.18
CA MET A 67 19.11 1.31 -11.40
C MET A 67 18.37 2.18 -10.39
N SER A 68 19.10 3.02 -9.66
CA SER A 68 18.48 3.96 -8.71
C SER A 68 17.56 4.95 -9.42
N ALA A 69 17.97 5.46 -10.58
CA ALA A 69 17.16 6.38 -11.39
C ALA A 69 15.88 5.70 -11.91
N ALA A 70 15.97 4.48 -12.42
CA ALA A 70 14.82 3.71 -12.89
C ALA A 70 13.84 3.39 -11.76
N ILE A 71 14.33 3.00 -10.59
CA ILE A 71 13.49 2.74 -9.40
C ILE A 71 12.79 4.04 -8.96
N HIS A 72 13.50 5.17 -8.96
CA HIS A 72 12.92 6.46 -8.60
C HIS A 72 11.82 6.88 -9.58
N GLU A 73 12.06 6.77 -10.90
CA GLU A 73 11.04 7.03 -11.92
C GLU A 73 9.79 6.15 -11.70
N GLY A 74 9.99 4.84 -11.54
CA GLY A 74 8.88 3.90 -11.31
C GLY A 74 8.08 4.19 -10.03
N ALA A 75 8.76 4.59 -8.95
CA ALA A 75 8.11 4.94 -7.69
C ALA A 75 7.29 6.24 -7.79
N VAL A 76 7.84 7.27 -8.44
CA VAL A 76 7.18 8.59 -8.58
C VAL A 76 5.94 8.52 -9.47
N LEU A 77 6.00 7.74 -10.57
CA LEU A 77 4.87 7.54 -11.48
C LEU A 77 3.60 7.04 -10.77
N ARG A 78 3.78 6.42 -9.60
CA ARG A 78 2.69 5.81 -8.85
C ARG A 78 2.06 6.70 -7.77
N VAL A 79 2.66 7.86 -7.46
CA VAL A 79 2.14 8.78 -6.42
C VAL A 79 0.70 9.17 -6.74
N ARG A 80 0.44 9.64 -7.97
CA ARG A 80 -0.89 10.12 -8.39
C ARG A 80 -1.94 9.00 -8.40
N PRO A 81 -1.71 7.83 -9.04
CA PRO A 81 -2.68 6.73 -9.00
C PRO A 81 -2.99 6.25 -7.58
N LYS A 82 -1.98 6.11 -6.70
CA LYS A 82 -2.23 5.71 -5.31
C LYS A 82 -3.07 6.74 -4.56
N ALA A 83 -2.72 8.02 -4.70
CA ALA A 83 -3.46 9.09 -4.05
C ALA A 83 -4.93 9.12 -4.49
N MET A 84 -5.20 8.86 -5.77
CA MET A 84 -6.57 8.75 -6.29
C MET A 84 -7.36 7.64 -5.58
N THR A 85 -6.82 6.42 -5.53
CA THR A 85 -7.49 5.29 -4.86
C THR A 85 -7.75 5.59 -3.39
N VAL A 86 -6.75 6.12 -2.68
CA VAL A 86 -6.87 6.49 -1.26
C VAL A 86 -7.94 7.54 -1.07
N ALA A 87 -7.94 8.60 -1.89
CA ALA A 87 -8.93 9.66 -1.81
C ALA A 87 -10.35 9.12 -2.07
N THR A 88 -10.54 8.24 -3.06
CA THR A 88 -11.85 7.63 -3.36
C THR A 88 -12.34 6.76 -2.21
N ILE A 89 -11.49 5.90 -1.65
CA ILE A 89 -11.86 5.05 -0.51
C ILE A 89 -12.21 5.91 0.70
N MET A 90 -11.38 6.90 1.02
CA MET A 90 -11.62 7.81 2.14
C MET A 90 -12.92 8.60 1.94
N ALA A 91 -13.17 9.15 0.75
CA ALA A 91 -14.40 9.87 0.46
C ALA A 91 -15.65 8.99 0.58
N GLY A 92 -15.57 7.70 0.22
CA GLY A 92 -16.68 6.76 0.36
C GLY A 92 -16.92 6.27 1.79
N LEU A 93 -15.87 6.16 2.61
CA LEU A 93 -15.95 5.57 3.95
C LEU A 93 -16.06 6.60 5.08
N LEU A 94 -15.49 7.79 4.92
CA LEU A 94 -15.54 8.84 5.93
C LEU A 94 -16.98 9.21 6.37
N PRO A 95 -17.98 9.36 5.46
CA PRO A 95 -19.34 9.67 5.87
C PRO A 95 -19.98 8.60 6.78
N ILE A 96 -19.58 7.34 6.62
CA ILE A 96 -20.07 6.22 7.45
C ILE A 96 -19.67 6.42 8.92
N MET A 97 -18.52 7.03 9.18
CA MET A 97 -18.03 7.29 10.53
C MET A 97 -18.86 8.33 11.28
N TRP A 98 -19.55 9.23 10.58
CA TRP A 98 -20.42 10.25 11.17
C TRP A 98 -21.91 9.91 11.12
N GLY A 99 -22.29 8.83 10.44
CA GLY A 99 -23.68 8.40 10.33
C GLY A 99 -24.25 7.94 11.66
N GLY A 100 -25.49 8.36 11.96
CA GLY A 100 -26.30 7.85 13.07
C GLY A 100 -27.46 7.00 12.55
N GLY A 101 -27.97 6.07 13.36
CA GLY A 101 -29.14 5.24 13.04
C GLY A 101 -28.89 3.74 13.15
N THR A 102 -29.94 2.96 12.91
CA THR A 102 -29.92 1.50 13.04
C THR A 102 -28.87 0.88 12.11
N GLY A 103 -27.96 0.07 12.67
CA GLY A 103 -26.91 -0.60 11.91
C GLY A 103 -25.63 0.23 11.68
N SER A 104 -25.61 1.51 12.08
CA SER A 104 -24.42 2.36 11.95
C SER A 104 -23.21 1.79 12.69
N GLU A 105 -23.41 1.27 13.90
CA GLU A 105 -22.31 0.68 14.70
C GLU A 105 -21.59 -0.48 13.98
N VAL A 106 -22.34 -1.29 13.22
CA VAL A 106 -21.75 -2.40 12.45
C VAL A 106 -20.95 -1.85 11.28
N MET A 107 -21.52 -0.88 10.55
CA MET A 107 -20.88 -0.27 9.38
C MET A 107 -19.60 0.51 9.76
N GLN A 108 -19.61 1.22 10.88
CA GLN A 108 -18.44 1.92 11.42
C GLN A 108 -17.31 0.95 11.77
N ARG A 109 -17.63 -0.20 12.38
CA ARG A 109 -16.64 -1.25 12.70
C ARG A 109 -16.04 -1.90 11.45
N ILE A 110 -16.79 -1.99 10.35
CA ILE A 110 -16.28 -2.47 9.04
C ILE A 110 -15.37 -1.40 8.41
N ALA A 111 -15.79 -0.13 8.44
CA ALA A 111 -15.10 0.96 7.77
C ALA A 111 -13.80 1.40 8.48
N ALA A 112 -13.75 1.37 9.81
CA ALA A 112 -12.61 1.86 10.59
C ALA A 112 -11.26 1.19 10.22
N PRO A 113 -11.14 -0.15 10.14
CA PRO A 113 -9.89 -0.78 9.69
C PRO A 113 -9.44 -0.32 8.32
N MET A 114 -10.37 -0.13 7.39
CA MET A 114 -10.07 0.31 6.02
C MET A 114 -9.55 1.75 6.00
N ILE A 115 -10.20 2.66 6.73
CA ILE A 115 -9.78 4.07 6.84
C ILE A 115 -8.38 4.15 7.45
N GLY A 116 -8.16 3.50 8.59
CA GLY A 116 -6.86 3.52 9.25
C GLY A 116 -5.75 2.91 8.40
N GLY A 117 -6.06 1.78 7.75
CA GLY A 117 -5.14 1.12 6.84
C GLY A 117 -4.84 1.92 5.57
N MET A 118 -5.79 2.71 5.05
CA MET A 118 -5.57 3.59 3.90
C MET A 118 -4.64 4.76 4.21
N VAL A 119 -4.44 5.11 5.49
CA VAL A 119 -3.44 6.10 5.88
C VAL A 119 -2.04 5.47 5.90
N SER A 120 -1.88 4.33 6.56
CA SER A 120 -0.56 3.71 6.73
C SER A 120 -0.07 2.96 5.49
N ALA A 121 -0.94 2.22 4.80
CA ALA A 121 -0.53 1.30 3.74
C ALA A 121 0.12 2.00 2.53
N PRO A 122 -0.43 3.09 1.97
CA PRO A 122 0.17 3.76 0.82
C PRO A 122 1.53 4.37 1.19
N LEU A 123 1.61 5.04 2.34
CA LEU A 123 2.82 5.71 2.82
C LEU A 123 3.95 4.70 3.03
N LEU A 124 3.71 3.66 3.84
CA LEU A 124 4.72 2.65 4.13
C LEU A 124 5.06 1.84 2.87
N SER A 125 4.08 1.49 2.02
CA SER A 125 4.36 0.73 0.81
C SER A 125 5.11 1.53 -0.27
N MET A 126 4.95 2.86 -0.34
CA MET A 126 5.74 3.70 -1.24
C MET A 126 7.20 3.79 -0.82
N LEU A 127 7.49 3.67 0.48
CA LEU A 127 8.84 3.79 1.00
C LEU A 127 9.55 2.42 1.08
N VAL A 128 8.86 1.40 1.60
CA VAL A 128 9.45 0.09 1.87
C VAL A 128 9.69 -0.71 0.59
N ILE A 129 8.72 -0.76 -0.35
CA ILE A 129 8.86 -1.63 -1.53
C ILE A 129 10.05 -1.21 -2.41
N PRO A 130 10.22 0.08 -2.80
CA PRO A 130 11.36 0.47 -3.61
C PRO A 130 12.70 0.23 -2.91
N ALA A 131 12.76 0.45 -1.59
CA ALA A 131 13.96 0.18 -0.79
C ALA A 131 14.33 -1.32 -0.79
N VAL A 132 13.35 -2.20 -0.54
CA VAL A 132 13.56 -3.66 -0.58
C VAL A 132 13.94 -4.11 -1.99
N TYR A 133 13.27 -3.58 -3.02
CA TYR A 133 13.56 -3.88 -4.42
C TYR A 133 15.02 -3.52 -4.79
N MET A 134 15.49 -2.36 -4.34
CA MET A 134 16.88 -1.91 -4.54
C MET A 134 17.89 -2.82 -3.84
N LEU A 135 17.60 -3.27 -2.62
CA LEU A 135 18.46 -4.17 -1.86
C LEU A 135 18.59 -5.55 -2.53
N LEU A 136 17.48 -6.11 -3.01
CA LEU A 136 17.47 -7.39 -3.71
C LEU A 136 18.27 -7.33 -5.01
N HIS A 137 18.08 -6.27 -5.82
CA HIS A 137 18.82 -6.09 -7.07
C HIS A 137 20.31 -5.78 -6.86
N LYS A 138 20.69 -5.15 -5.74
CA LYS A 138 22.10 -4.99 -5.36
C LYS A 138 22.76 -6.32 -5.01
N LYS A 139 22.02 -7.26 -4.43
CA LYS A 139 22.53 -8.57 -4.02
C LYS A 139 22.80 -9.48 -5.23
N ASP A 140 21.91 -9.51 -6.22
CA ASP A 140 22.09 -10.32 -7.44
C ASP A 140 23.34 -9.92 -8.23
N ARG A 141 23.76 -8.65 -8.18
CA ARG A 141 25.01 -8.19 -8.82
C ARG A 141 26.29 -8.52 -8.10
N LYS A 142 26.24 -8.89 -6.81
CA LYS A 142 27.44 -9.32 -6.07
C LYS A 142 27.73 -10.81 -6.27
N GLN A 143 26.84 -11.55 -6.92
CA GLN A 143 26.99 -12.99 -7.20
C GLN A 143 27.42 -13.29 -8.64
N HIS A 144 27.57 -12.27 -9.47
CA HIS A 144 28.15 -12.31 -10.82
C HIS A 144 29.39 -11.43 -10.86
#